data_AF-A0A319CU36-F1
#
_entry.id   AF-A0A319CU36-F1
#
_cell.length_a   1.000
_cell.length_b   1.000
_cell.length_c   1.000
_cell.angle_alpha   90.00
_cell.angle_beta   90.00
_cell.angle_gamma   90.00
#
_symmetry.space_group_name_H-M   'P 1'
#
loop_
_entity.id
_entity.type
_entity.pdbx_description
1 polymer ?
#
loop_
_entity_poly.entity_id
_entity_poly.type
_entity_poly.pdbx_seq_one_letter_code
_entity_poly.pdbx_strand_id
1 'polypeptide(L)'
;VYAASKTEGERQAWRWIEENKPGFGFNAVLPCFNVKWYVDVEDVARLCIISLLDRSVQSERIFAFGGPAHWEDTIPFLRKLRPENSRIPDAPVGLPRDKTVIHGRGRAEGLLRGFYGREGFTGVQESLRVGVEGME
;
A
#
# COMPACT_ATOMS: atom_id res chain seq x y z
N VAL A 1 -18.70 -9.43 -2.44
CA VAL A 1 -19.13 -8.53 -1.34
C VAL A 1 -18.06 -7.52 -0.98
N TYR A 2 -16.82 -7.91 -0.64
CA TYR A 2 -15.77 -6.96 -0.19
C TYR A 2 -15.48 -5.80 -1.16
N ALA A 3 -15.16 -6.07 -2.44
CA ALA A 3 -14.81 -5.02 -3.38
C ALA A 3 -15.98 -4.03 -3.60
N ALA A 4 -17.21 -4.57 -3.76
CA ALA A 4 -18.41 -3.76 -3.87
C ALA A 4 -18.66 -2.91 -2.62
N SER A 5 -18.45 -3.45 -1.40
CA SER A 5 -18.66 -2.70 -0.17
C SER A 5 -17.62 -1.59 0.03
N LYS A 6 -16.35 -1.80 -0.38
CA LYS A 6 -15.31 -0.77 -0.33
C LYS A 6 -15.58 0.35 -1.33
N THR A 7 -15.95 0.01 -2.57
CA THR A 7 -16.34 0.99 -3.58
C THR A 7 -17.57 1.79 -3.16
N GLU A 8 -18.60 1.11 -2.63
CA GLU A 8 -19.82 1.79 -2.18
C GLU A 8 -19.56 2.67 -0.97
N GLY A 9 -18.78 2.20 0.00
CA GLY A 9 -18.41 2.99 1.17
C GLY A 9 -17.66 4.27 0.81
N GLU A 10 -16.70 4.19 -0.12
CA GLU A 10 -16.01 5.36 -0.64
C GLU A 10 -17.00 6.31 -1.33
N ARG A 11 -17.89 5.80 -2.21
CA ARG A 11 -18.88 6.61 -2.92
C ARG A 11 -19.82 7.36 -1.96
N GLN A 12 -20.29 6.70 -0.90
CA GLN A 12 -21.16 7.32 0.09
C GLN A 12 -20.42 8.38 0.92
N ALA A 13 -19.15 8.17 1.24
CA ALA A 13 -18.33 9.19 1.91
C ALA A 13 -18.20 10.45 1.05
N TRP A 14 -17.91 10.32 -0.25
CA TRP A 14 -17.84 11.45 -1.17
C TRP A 14 -19.16 12.21 -1.28
N ARG A 15 -20.29 11.50 -1.42
CA ARG A 15 -21.63 12.14 -1.43
C ARG A 15 -21.89 12.94 -0.16
N TRP A 16 -21.57 12.37 0.99
CA TRP A 16 -21.76 13.05 2.27
C TRP A 16 -20.95 14.36 2.34
N ILE A 17 -19.72 14.38 1.84
CA ILE A 17 -18.89 15.58 1.77
C ILE A 17 -19.50 16.65 0.87
N GLU A 18 -20.01 16.28 -0.30
CA GLU A 18 -20.69 17.20 -1.24
C GLU A 18 -21.96 17.81 -0.62
N GLU A 19 -22.74 17.01 0.10
CA GLU A 19 -23.99 17.41 0.72
C GLU A 19 -23.78 18.29 1.97
N ASN A 20 -22.82 17.92 2.84
CA ASN A 20 -22.68 18.52 4.17
C ASN A 20 -21.62 19.62 4.24
N LYS A 21 -20.69 19.68 3.27
CA LYS A 21 -19.65 20.72 3.15
C LYS A 21 -18.94 21.02 4.48
N PRO A 22 -18.38 20.00 5.15
CA PRO A 22 -17.72 20.21 6.43
C PRO A 22 -16.50 21.14 6.30
N GLY A 23 -16.07 21.73 7.42
CA GLY A 23 -14.88 22.59 7.47
C GLY A 23 -13.53 21.88 7.29
N PHE A 24 -13.53 20.59 6.93
CA PHE A 24 -12.34 19.79 6.70
C PHE A 24 -12.37 19.14 5.31
N GLY A 25 -11.19 18.88 4.74
CA GLY A 25 -11.05 18.09 3.53
C GLY A 25 -11.19 16.60 3.78
N PHE A 26 -11.72 15.88 2.80
CA PHE A 26 -11.74 14.42 2.80
C PHE A 26 -10.81 13.89 1.72
N ASN A 27 -10.01 12.89 2.07
CA ASN A 27 -9.10 12.19 1.19
C ASN A 27 -9.30 10.69 1.41
N ALA A 28 -9.13 9.89 0.35
CA ALA A 28 -9.13 8.44 0.45
C ALA A 28 -7.71 7.91 0.22
N VAL A 29 -7.18 7.12 1.16
CA VAL A 29 -5.93 6.37 0.98
C VAL A 29 -6.28 4.94 0.61
N LEU A 30 -5.88 4.50 -0.57
CA LEU A 30 -6.24 3.21 -1.17
C LEU A 30 -5.03 2.28 -1.15
N PRO A 31 -4.90 1.38 -0.16
CA PRO A 31 -3.92 0.32 -0.19
C PRO A 31 -4.30 -0.74 -1.24
N CYS A 32 -3.29 -1.43 -1.77
CA CYS A 32 -3.48 -2.45 -2.78
C CYS A 32 -4.40 -3.59 -2.29
N PHE A 33 -5.41 -3.91 -3.10
CA PHE A 33 -6.36 -5.02 -2.85
C PHE A 33 -5.93 -6.32 -3.55
N ASN A 34 -5.12 -6.22 -4.60
CA ASN A 34 -4.67 -7.33 -5.43
C ASN A 34 -3.43 -8.00 -4.83
N VAL A 35 -3.46 -9.35 -4.73
CA VAL A 35 -2.35 -10.23 -4.29
C VAL A 35 -1.04 -10.11 -5.09
N LYS A 36 -0.98 -9.18 -6.04
CA LYS A 36 0.15 -8.94 -6.94
C LYS A 36 0.94 -7.68 -6.57
N TRP A 37 0.41 -6.86 -5.66
CA TRP A 37 1.09 -5.67 -5.15
C TRP A 37 1.11 -5.73 -3.63
N TYR A 38 2.13 -5.12 -3.05
CA TYR A 38 2.23 -4.92 -1.61
C TYR A 38 2.35 -3.42 -1.31
N VAL A 39 2.12 -3.07 -0.05
CA VAL A 39 2.48 -1.78 0.51
C VAL A 39 2.87 -1.99 1.96
N ASP A 40 3.91 -1.29 2.41
CA ASP A 40 4.31 -1.31 3.80
C ASP A 40 3.29 -0.56 4.67
N VAL A 41 2.97 -1.10 5.85
CA VAL A 41 1.94 -0.54 6.72
C VAL A 41 2.32 0.85 7.24
N GLU A 42 3.60 1.12 7.47
CA GLU A 42 4.03 2.44 7.89
C GLU A 42 3.92 3.46 6.76
N ASP A 43 4.08 3.05 5.50
CA ASP A 43 3.84 3.95 4.37
C ASP A 43 2.36 4.31 4.22
N VAL A 44 1.45 3.37 4.48
CA VAL A 44 0.02 3.67 4.56
C VAL A 44 -0.25 4.68 5.68
N ALA A 45 0.34 4.47 6.86
CA ALA A 45 0.20 5.40 7.99
C ALA A 45 0.74 6.80 7.67
N ARG A 46 1.93 6.88 7.04
CA ARG A 46 2.51 8.15 6.57
C ARG A 46 1.58 8.86 5.61
N LEU A 47 1.02 8.16 4.62
CA LEU A 47 0.07 8.73 3.66
C LEU A 47 -1.21 9.21 4.32
N CYS A 48 -1.73 8.52 5.33
CA CYS A 48 -2.87 8.99 6.12
C CYS A 48 -2.54 10.29 6.88
N ILE A 49 -1.36 10.38 7.50
CA ILE A 49 -0.89 11.58 8.20
C ILE A 49 -0.73 12.75 7.23
N ILE A 50 -0.12 12.52 6.06
CA ILE A 50 0.02 13.53 5.01
C ILE A 50 -1.35 14.03 4.56
N SER A 51 -2.29 13.11 4.33
CA SER A 51 -3.67 13.44 3.92
C SER A 51 -4.41 14.31 4.93
N LEU A 52 -4.00 14.27 6.20
CA LEU A 52 -4.59 15.07 7.28
C LEU A 52 -3.90 16.42 7.44
N LEU A 53 -2.58 16.47 7.28
CA LEU A 53 -1.77 17.64 7.65
C LEU A 53 -1.38 18.54 6.47
N ASP A 54 -1.21 17.97 5.27
CA ASP A 54 -0.82 18.73 4.08
C ASP A 54 -2.05 19.37 3.43
N ARG A 55 -2.15 20.71 3.56
CA ARG A 55 -3.26 21.49 2.99
C ARG A 55 -3.32 21.45 1.47
N SER A 56 -2.26 21.03 0.78
CA SER A 56 -2.26 20.84 -0.68
C SER A 56 -2.96 19.54 -1.09
N VAL A 57 -3.20 18.63 -0.15
CA VAL A 57 -3.84 17.33 -0.39
C VAL A 57 -5.30 17.41 0.03
N GLN A 58 -6.18 17.68 -0.93
CA GLN A 58 -7.62 17.88 -0.69
C GLN A 58 -8.44 17.20 -1.77
N SER A 59 -9.45 16.44 -1.37
CA SER A 59 -10.33 15.71 -2.29
C SER A 59 -9.57 14.74 -3.21
N GLU A 60 -8.51 14.12 -2.70
CA GLU A 60 -7.66 13.20 -3.46
C GLU A 60 -7.95 11.71 -3.14
N ARG A 61 -7.74 10.87 -4.16
CA ARG A 61 -7.59 9.41 -4.01
C ARG A 61 -6.12 9.06 -4.14
N ILE A 62 -5.50 8.65 -3.04
CA ILE A 62 -4.06 8.38 -2.93
C ILE A 62 -3.82 6.88 -3.04
N PHE A 63 -3.11 6.47 -4.10
CA PHE A 63 -2.86 5.07 -4.41
C PHE A 63 -1.61 4.58 -3.69
N ALA A 64 -1.79 3.95 -2.53
CA ALA A 64 -0.73 3.39 -1.70
C ALA A 64 -0.30 2.00 -2.22
N PHE A 65 0.51 2.00 -3.28
CA PHE A 65 1.00 0.80 -3.97
C PHE A 65 2.53 0.78 -3.95
N GLY A 66 3.11 0.04 -3.01
CA GLY A 66 4.57 0.00 -2.77
C GLY A 66 5.34 -0.56 -3.95
N GLY A 67 4.96 -1.76 -4.40
CA GLY A 67 5.53 -2.40 -5.59
C GLY A 67 4.83 -3.71 -5.92
N PRO A 68 5.15 -4.31 -7.08
CA PRO A 68 4.69 -5.65 -7.41
C PRO A 68 5.32 -6.67 -6.45
N ALA A 69 4.52 -7.64 -6.01
CA ALA A 69 4.95 -8.80 -5.25
C ALA A 69 4.89 -10.05 -6.14
N HIS A 70 5.93 -10.88 -6.08
CA HIS A 70 6.01 -12.10 -6.88
C HIS A 70 6.50 -13.27 -6.02
N TRP A 71 5.83 -14.42 -6.12
CA TRP A 71 6.14 -15.56 -5.25
C TRP A 71 7.55 -16.13 -5.46
N GLU A 72 8.06 -16.11 -6.71
CA GLU A 72 9.45 -16.50 -7.00
C GLU A 72 10.50 -15.58 -6.36
N ASP A 73 10.13 -14.37 -5.93
CA ASP A 73 11.05 -13.46 -5.24
C ASP A 73 10.79 -13.47 -3.72
N THR A 74 9.52 -13.47 -3.32
CA THR A 74 9.09 -13.39 -1.91
C THR A 74 9.45 -14.64 -1.11
N ILE A 75 9.17 -15.84 -1.63
CA ILE A 75 9.39 -17.10 -0.88
C ILE A 75 10.88 -17.36 -0.62
N PRO A 76 11.79 -17.23 -1.61
CA PRO A 76 13.23 -17.39 -1.33
C PRO A 76 13.73 -16.40 -0.29
N PHE A 77 13.23 -15.16 -0.31
CA PHE A 77 13.59 -14.17 0.70
C PHE A 77 13.07 -14.54 2.10
N LEU A 78 11.82 -15.00 2.22
CA LEU A 78 11.28 -15.50 3.49
C LEU A 78 12.09 -16.68 4.05
N ARG A 79 12.51 -17.62 3.20
CA ARG A 79 13.40 -18.74 3.60
C ARG A 79 14.75 -18.24 4.08
N LYS A 80 15.31 -17.20 3.44
CA LYS A 80 16.55 -16.56 3.90
C LYS A 80 16.39 -15.89 5.28
N LEU A 81 15.23 -15.29 5.56
CA LEU A 81 14.93 -14.67 6.85
C LEU A 81 14.68 -15.69 7.97
N ARG A 82 14.24 -16.91 7.62
CA ARG A 82 13.91 -18.00 8.56
C ARG A 82 14.45 -19.34 8.06
N PRO A 83 15.79 -19.54 8.03
CA PRO A 83 16.40 -20.73 7.44
C PRO A 83 16.01 -22.01 8.19
N GLU A 84 15.77 -21.91 9.50
CA GLU A 84 15.37 -23.05 10.35
C GLU A 84 13.89 -23.45 10.18
N ASN A 85 13.09 -22.66 9.45
CA ASN A 85 11.66 -22.93 9.27
C ASN A 85 11.40 -23.82 8.03
N SER A 86 11.37 -25.13 8.24
CA SER A 86 11.07 -26.14 7.20
C SER A 86 9.62 -26.13 6.70
N ARG A 87 8.72 -25.32 7.30
CA ARG A 87 7.31 -25.21 6.90
C ARG A 87 7.09 -24.23 5.75
N ILE A 88 8.09 -23.42 5.40
CA ILE A 88 8.00 -22.50 4.27
C ILE A 88 8.13 -23.33 2.97
N PRO A 89 7.11 -23.40 2.11
CA PRO A 89 7.17 -24.20 0.90
C PRO A 89 8.18 -23.64 -0.11
N ASP A 90 8.49 -24.41 -1.14
CA ASP A 90 9.24 -23.90 -2.29
C ASP A 90 8.39 -22.92 -3.10
N ALA A 91 9.06 -22.01 -3.80
CA ALA A 91 8.37 -21.06 -4.65
C ALA A 91 7.74 -21.79 -5.86
N PRO A 92 6.50 -21.46 -6.25
CA PRO A 92 5.95 -21.90 -7.52
C PRO A 92 6.79 -21.32 -8.67
N VAL A 93 7.03 -22.12 -9.71
CA VAL A 93 7.87 -21.75 -10.86
C VAL A 93 7.02 -21.44 -12.10
N GLY A 94 7.46 -20.47 -12.90
CA GLY A 94 6.83 -20.13 -14.17
C GLY A 94 5.59 -19.25 -14.02
N LEU A 95 5.47 -18.53 -12.90
CA LEU A 95 4.35 -17.63 -12.70
C LEU A 95 4.52 -16.35 -13.53
N PRO A 96 3.46 -15.86 -14.18
CA PRO A 96 3.54 -14.60 -14.89
C PRO A 96 3.70 -13.44 -13.90
N ARG A 97 4.65 -12.55 -14.19
CA ARG A 97 4.82 -11.29 -13.46
C ARG A 97 3.69 -10.33 -13.79
N ASP A 98 3.25 -9.61 -12.76
CA ASP A 98 2.24 -8.57 -12.90
C ASP A 98 2.78 -7.43 -13.79
N LYS A 99 1.97 -7.00 -14.75
CA LYS A 99 2.31 -5.93 -15.71
C LYS A 99 1.39 -4.71 -15.53
N THR A 100 0.64 -4.66 -14.43
CA THR A 100 -0.30 -3.57 -14.19
C THR A 100 0.46 -2.29 -13.91
N VAL A 101 0.07 -1.21 -14.58
CA VAL A 101 0.57 0.13 -14.32
C VAL A 101 -0.42 0.86 -13.41
N ILE A 102 0.04 1.31 -12.25
CA ILE A 102 -0.78 2.06 -11.29
C ILE A 102 -0.58 3.56 -11.54
N HIS A 103 -1.46 4.15 -12.34
CA HIS A 103 -1.34 5.55 -12.77
C HIS A 103 -1.27 6.57 -11.61
N GLY A 104 -1.88 6.28 -10.45
CA GLY A 104 -1.85 7.16 -9.28
C GLY A 104 -0.66 6.96 -8.32
N ARG A 105 0.21 5.97 -8.55
CA ARG A 105 1.30 5.61 -7.64
C ARG A 105 2.33 6.73 -7.48
N GLY A 106 2.65 7.43 -8.57
CA GLY A 106 3.63 8.52 -8.56
C GLY A 106 3.24 9.68 -7.64
N ARG A 107 1.94 9.97 -7.51
CA ARG A 107 1.45 10.98 -6.55
C ARG A 107 1.76 10.59 -5.11
N ALA A 108 1.51 9.34 -4.74
CA ALA A 108 1.79 8.84 -3.40
C ALA A 108 3.31 8.82 -3.09
N GLU A 109 4.15 8.42 -4.05
CA GLU A 109 5.62 8.51 -3.89
C GLU A 109 6.08 9.96 -3.72
N GLY A 110 5.52 10.90 -4.49
CA GLY A 110 5.81 12.31 -4.36
C GLY A 110 5.45 12.87 -2.98
N LEU A 111 4.33 12.43 -2.41
CA LEU A 111 3.92 12.79 -1.06
C LEU A 111 4.88 12.27 0.01
N LEU A 112 5.27 10.98 -0.06
CA LEU A 112 6.25 10.39 0.85
C LEU A 112 7.61 11.11 0.78
N ARG A 113 8.03 11.49 -0.42
CA ARG A 113 9.28 12.24 -0.64
C ARG A 113 9.20 13.66 -0.10
N GLY A 114 8.14 14.39 -0.42
CA GLY A 114 7.97 15.78 -0.04
C GLY A 114 7.80 15.97 1.47
N PHE A 115 7.00 15.13 2.12
CA PHE A 115 6.64 15.32 3.52
C PHE A 115 7.61 14.65 4.50
N TYR A 116 8.11 13.45 4.18
CA TYR A 116 8.98 12.66 5.06
C TYR A 116 10.43 12.54 4.55
N GLY A 117 10.79 13.16 3.42
CA GLY A 117 12.14 13.07 2.85
C GLY A 117 12.51 11.68 2.33
N ARG A 118 11.53 10.79 2.10
CA ARG A 118 11.77 9.43 1.64
C ARG A 118 12.15 9.37 0.15
N GLU A 119 12.95 8.39 -0.25
CA GLU A 119 13.21 8.16 -1.69
C GLU A 119 11.95 7.68 -2.44
N GLY A 120 11.10 6.90 -1.75
CA GLY A 120 9.83 6.36 -2.23
C GLY A 120 9.21 5.43 -1.18
N PHE A 121 8.39 4.49 -1.65
CA PHE A 121 7.85 3.41 -0.82
C PHE A 121 8.95 2.49 -0.29
N THR A 122 8.69 1.88 0.87
CA THR A 122 9.52 0.83 1.47
C THR A 122 9.56 -0.40 0.56
N GLY A 123 10.75 -0.94 0.34
CA GLY A 123 10.95 -2.14 -0.48
C GLY A 123 10.39 -3.41 0.17
N VAL A 124 10.01 -4.40 -0.65
CA VAL A 124 9.34 -5.63 -0.20
C VAL A 124 10.20 -6.42 0.79
N GLN A 125 11.50 -6.46 0.56
CA GLN A 125 12.44 -7.17 1.43
C GLN A 125 12.50 -6.54 2.83
N GLU A 126 12.52 -5.21 2.90
CA GLU A 126 12.54 -4.51 4.19
C GLU A 126 11.22 -4.64 4.93
N SER A 127 10.09 -4.49 4.23
CA SER A 127 8.75 -4.66 4.80
C SER A 127 8.55 -6.08 5.36
N LEU A 128 9.00 -7.10 4.63
CA LEU A 128 8.98 -8.49 5.10
C LEU A 128 9.93 -8.75 6.28
N ARG A 129 11.14 -8.16 6.25
CA ARG A 129 12.12 -8.31 7.34
C ARG A 129 11.53 -7.82 8.66
N VAL A 130 11.06 -6.58 8.69
CA VAL A 130 10.47 -5.96 9.89
C VAL A 130 9.18 -6.68 10.29
N GLY A 131 8.34 -7.06 9.32
CA GLY A 131 7.08 -7.74 9.59
C GLY A 131 7.24 -9.12 10.24
N VAL A 132 8.29 -9.86 9.89
CA VAL A 132 8.56 -11.20 10.44
C VAL A 132 9.30 -11.12 11.79
N GLU A 133 10.13 -10.10 12.02
CA GLU A 133 10.78 -9.83 13.31
C GLU A 133 9.75 -9.57 14.43
N GLY A 134 8.65 -8.86 14.13
CA GLY A 134 7.59 -8.59 15.10
C GLY A 134 6.69 -9.78 15.48
N MET A 135 6.98 -11.00 15.00
CA MET A 135 6.21 -12.21 15.27
C MET A 135 6.88 -13.17 16.28
N GLU A 136 8.03 -12.76 16.85
CA GLU A 136 8.69 -13.44 17.97
C GLU A 136 8.06 -13.05 19.31
#